data_AF-A0A1Y1XZY0-F1
#
_entry.id   AF-A0A1Y1XZY0-F1
#
_cell.length_a   1.000
_cell.length_b   1.000
_cell.length_c   1.000
_cell.angle_alpha   90.00
_cell.angle_beta   90.00
_cell.angle_gamma   90.00
#
_symmetry.space_group_name_H-M   'P 1'
#
loop_
_entity.id
_entity.type
_entity.pdbx_description
1 polymer ?
#
loop_
_entity_poly.entity_id
_entity_poly.type
_entity_poly.pdbx_seq_one_letter_code
_entity_poly.pdbx_strand_id
1 'polypeptide(L)'
;MSPVLTKPVKTLPESPAPKKAFLIPAQLSGLKSGPTVNVFVGCSGDMFIAIEGAFTKVLTQFSGHAKQKLVVEGASKLSLPGTDKEAITWIYKFMLSGEKVLASLTPLGAMSAADLTGIHVHAKRLEYPYLADQTMAQLKTKIDTARPQIEDIQMVKTHVPELVETAAHSVARLIVRPLTVDLTPYMQYLQSETEFGDLVDVAVDSLLKERIATSERYHGRWAPRARPTTPPLAGATKSIRSSPTGKPVNQNNLACFKCLQNGHFARDCVSPVKNQPANTRHANATHAGPPVAAINKATRDAQLPAKPSPTCFKCQKAGHISRYCRAP
;
A
#
# COMPACT_ATOMS: atom_id res chain seq x y z
N MET A 1 -45.36 -15.49 0.11
CA MET A 1 -44.29 -15.12 1.07
C MET A 1 -44.04 -13.64 0.92
N SER A 2 -44.45 -12.83 1.90
CA SER A 2 -44.37 -11.37 1.84
C SER A 2 -42.94 -10.90 2.16
N PRO A 3 -42.39 -9.92 1.45
CA PRO A 3 -41.06 -9.38 1.74
C PRO A 3 -41.07 -8.61 3.06
N VAL A 4 -40.26 -9.04 4.01
CA VAL A 4 -40.04 -8.35 5.29
C VAL A 4 -39.16 -7.12 5.01
N LEU A 5 -39.75 -5.92 5.06
CA LEU A 5 -39.00 -4.66 5.05
C LEU A 5 -38.17 -4.56 6.35
N THR A 6 -36.86 -4.83 6.25
CA THR A 6 -35.90 -4.50 7.31
C THR A 6 -35.67 -2.98 7.33
N LYS A 7 -35.98 -2.35 8.48
CA LYS A 7 -35.75 -0.92 8.68
C LYS A 7 -34.23 -0.66 8.73
N PRO A 8 -33.73 0.44 8.13
CA PRO A 8 -32.32 0.78 8.17
C PRO A 8 -31.89 1.04 9.63
N VAL A 9 -30.91 0.26 10.09
CA VAL A 9 -30.28 0.44 11.42
C VAL A 9 -29.55 1.78 11.40
N LYS A 10 -30.02 2.72 12.23
CA LYS A 10 -29.33 3.99 12.49
C LYS A 10 -28.01 3.68 13.19
N THR A 11 -26.91 3.73 12.45
CA THR A 11 -25.55 3.71 13.00
C THR A 11 -25.36 4.94 13.89
N LEU A 12 -25.18 4.73 15.18
CA LEU A 12 -24.83 5.79 16.13
C LEU A 12 -23.47 6.38 15.74
N PRO A 13 -23.26 7.70 15.88
CA PRO A 13 -21.99 8.33 15.56
C PRO A 13 -20.88 7.75 16.45
N GLU A 14 -19.88 7.12 15.83
CA GLU A 14 -18.70 6.61 16.51
C GLU A 14 -18.03 7.75 17.30
N SER A 15 -17.88 7.56 18.60
CA SER A 15 -17.13 8.47 19.46
C SER A 15 -15.70 8.62 18.89
N PRO A 16 -15.15 9.84 18.80
CA PRO A 16 -13.82 10.07 18.25
C PRO A 16 -12.81 9.21 19.00
N ALA A 17 -12.08 8.37 18.25
CA ALA A 17 -11.10 7.45 18.81
C ALA A 17 -10.09 8.23 19.69
N PRO A 18 -9.82 7.78 20.92
CA PRO A 18 -8.87 8.46 21.79
C PRO A 18 -7.51 8.53 21.11
N LYS A 19 -6.97 9.76 20.97
CA LYS A 19 -5.63 9.97 20.41
C LYS A 19 -4.63 9.22 21.29
N LYS A 20 -3.99 8.18 20.74
CA LYS A 20 -3.01 7.36 21.45
C LYS A 20 -1.85 8.25 21.88
N ALA A 21 -1.66 8.38 23.19
CA ALA A 21 -0.49 9.06 23.75
C ALA A 21 0.71 8.12 23.61
N PHE A 22 1.58 8.40 22.64
CA PHE A 22 2.86 7.70 22.52
C PHE A 22 3.65 7.87 23.81
N LEU A 23 4.11 6.75 24.38
CA LEU A 23 4.92 6.79 25.60
C LEU A 23 6.28 7.45 25.30
N ILE A 24 6.62 8.45 26.10
CA ILE A 24 7.92 9.12 26.06
C ILE A 24 8.98 8.13 26.59
N PRO A 25 10.23 8.13 26.07
CA PRO A 25 11.27 7.21 26.54
C PRO A 25 11.44 7.15 28.07
N ALA A 26 11.25 8.26 28.78
CA ALA A 26 11.30 8.33 30.25
C ALA A 26 10.13 7.58 30.94
N GLN A 27 8.95 7.58 30.35
CA GLN A 27 7.81 6.80 30.86
C GLN A 27 8.08 5.31 30.64
N LEU A 28 8.64 4.96 29.48
CA LEU A 28 8.98 3.58 29.13
C LEU A 28 10.06 2.99 30.04
N SER A 29 11.08 3.77 30.44
CA SER A 29 12.07 3.31 31.41
C SER A 29 11.46 3.07 32.79
N GLY A 30 10.49 3.91 33.21
CA GLY A 30 9.73 3.69 34.44
C GLY A 30 8.96 2.36 34.45
N LEU A 31 8.41 1.94 33.29
CA LEU A 31 7.72 0.65 33.16
C LEU A 31 8.66 -0.56 33.26
N LYS A 32 9.95 -0.39 32.95
CA LYS A 32 10.99 -1.45 33.05
C LYS A 32 11.54 -1.63 34.47
N SER A 33 10.85 -1.09 35.48
CA SER A 33 11.22 -1.24 36.89
C SER A 33 10.09 -1.89 37.69
N GLY A 34 10.45 -2.76 38.64
CA GLY A 34 9.51 -3.37 39.58
C GLY A 34 9.35 -4.88 39.37
N PRO A 35 8.19 -5.46 39.75
CA PRO A 35 8.00 -6.90 39.78
C PRO A 35 8.03 -7.49 38.37
N THR A 36 8.64 -8.67 38.28
CA THR A 36 8.72 -9.45 37.05
C THR A 36 7.91 -10.73 37.17
N VAL A 37 7.40 -11.22 36.04
CA VAL A 37 6.58 -12.44 35.95
C VAL A 37 7.07 -13.32 34.82
N ASN A 38 6.89 -14.62 34.95
CA ASN A 38 7.19 -15.55 33.87
C ASN A 38 5.97 -15.71 32.95
N VAL A 39 6.22 -15.67 31.64
CA VAL A 39 5.20 -15.87 30.61
C VAL A 39 5.33 -17.29 30.06
N PHE A 40 4.26 -18.07 30.23
CA PHE A 40 4.17 -19.47 29.80
C PHE A 40 3.34 -19.58 28.52
N VAL A 41 3.80 -20.45 27.62
CA VAL A 41 3.16 -20.74 26.33
C VAL A 41 3.06 -22.26 26.14
N GLY A 42 1.99 -22.74 25.52
CA GLY A 42 1.84 -24.18 25.20
C GLY A 42 0.43 -24.72 25.46
N CYS A 43 0.23 -26.03 25.29
CA CYS A 43 -1.06 -26.66 25.56
C CYS A 43 -1.23 -26.98 27.06
N SER A 44 -2.45 -27.28 27.49
CA SER A 44 -2.74 -27.71 28.87
C SER A 44 -2.05 -29.04 29.19
N GLY A 45 -0.83 -28.98 29.71
CA GLY A 45 0.01 -30.15 30.04
C GLY A 45 1.46 -29.95 29.63
N ASP A 46 1.71 -29.26 28.51
CA ASP A 46 3.04 -29.00 27.95
C ASP A 46 3.25 -27.49 27.80
N MET A 47 3.39 -26.82 28.94
CA MET A 47 3.69 -25.39 28.98
C MET A 47 5.19 -25.16 29.13
N PHE A 48 5.74 -24.30 28.29
CA PHE A 48 7.13 -23.88 28.30
C PHE A 48 7.21 -22.40 28.66
N ILE A 49 8.34 -21.98 29.23
CA ILE A 49 8.58 -20.56 29.51
C ILE A 49 9.01 -19.88 28.20
N ALA A 50 8.18 -18.96 27.72
CA ALA A 50 8.54 -18.12 26.57
C ALA A 50 9.45 -16.98 27.00
N ILE A 51 9.13 -16.34 28.12
CA ILE A 51 9.82 -15.15 28.61
C ILE A 51 10.00 -15.29 30.12
N GLU A 52 11.26 -15.31 30.54
CA GLU A 52 11.65 -15.25 31.94
C GLU A 52 11.74 -13.79 32.40
N GLY A 53 11.13 -13.48 33.54
CA GLY A 53 11.26 -12.16 34.16
C GLY A 53 10.68 -11.00 33.36
N ALA A 54 9.53 -11.18 32.69
CA ALA A 54 8.85 -10.11 31.98
C ALA A 54 8.35 -9.02 32.94
N PHE A 55 8.54 -7.74 32.62
CA PHE A 55 8.13 -6.64 33.48
C PHE A 55 6.60 -6.53 33.54
N THR A 56 6.05 -6.70 34.74
CA THR A 56 4.58 -6.69 34.98
C THR A 56 3.97 -5.40 34.46
N LYS A 57 4.56 -4.24 34.79
CA LYS A 57 4.04 -2.92 34.38
C LYS A 57 3.97 -2.76 32.86
N VAL A 58 4.96 -3.28 32.12
CA VAL A 58 4.96 -3.25 30.65
C VAL A 58 3.78 -4.09 30.13
N LEU A 59 3.65 -5.35 30.59
CA LEU A 59 2.57 -6.22 30.15
C LEU A 59 1.19 -5.62 30.43
N THR A 60 0.95 -5.13 31.65
CA THR A 60 -0.34 -4.56 32.06
C THR A 60 -0.68 -3.24 31.38
N GLN A 61 0.32 -2.52 30.86
CA GLN A 61 0.12 -1.26 30.13
C GLN A 61 -0.40 -1.51 28.72
N PHE A 62 0.08 -2.55 28.04
CA PHE A 62 -0.25 -2.83 26.64
C PHE A 62 -1.30 -3.93 26.44
N SER A 63 -1.46 -4.84 27.42
CA SER A 63 -2.37 -5.99 27.33
C SER A 63 -3.47 -5.89 28.40
N GLY A 64 -4.72 -5.82 27.93
CA GLY A 64 -5.91 -5.89 28.79
C GLY A 64 -5.97 -7.21 29.56
N HIS A 65 -5.69 -8.32 28.86
CA HIS A 65 -5.64 -9.65 29.47
C HIS A 65 -4.59 -9.76 30.58
N ALA A 66 -3.37 -9.26 30.35
CA ALA A 66 -2.32 -9.27 31.37
C ALA A 66 -2.69 -8.38 32.57
N LYS A 67 -3.35 -7.24 32.34
CA LYS A 67 -3.87 -6.39 33.41
C LYS A 67 -4.88 -7.13 34.27
N GLN A 68 -5.83 -7.85 33.66
CA GLN A 68 -6.80 -8.65 34.40
C GLN A 68 -6.12 -9.76 35.21
N LYS A 69 -5.25 -10.56 34.58
CA LYS A 69 -4.59 -11.70 35.25
C LYS A 69 -3.59 -11.28 36.34
N LEU A 70 -2.76 -10.29 36.09
CA LEU A 70 -1.66 -9.95 36.99
C LEU A 70 -2.07 -8.97 38.09
N VAL A 71 -2.97 -8.02 37.79
CA VAL A 71 -3.36 -6.97 38.75
C VAL A 71 -4.64 -7.35 39.48
N VAL A 72 -5.67 -7.83 38.76
CA VAL A 72 -6.97 -8.12 39.38
C VAL A 72 -6.97 -9.47 40.07
N GLU A 73 -6.46 -10.51 39.40
CA GLU A 73 -6.39 -11.85 39.98
C GLU A 73 -5.13 -12.08 40.84
N GLY A 74 -4.13 -11.20 40.75
CA GLY A 74 -2.87 -11.33 41.50
C GLY A 74 -2.03 -12.55 41.08
N ALA A 75 -2.18 -13.03 39.84
CA ALA A 75 -1.43 -14.19 39.37
C ALA A 75 0.07 -13.89 39.29
N SER A 76 0.90 -14.82 39.78
CA SER A 76 2.37 -14.74 39.70
C SER A 76 2.93 -15.15 38.34
N LYS A 77 2.09 -15.72 37.46
CA LYS A 77 2.45 -16.18 36.12
C LYS A 77 1.38 -15.81 35.10
N LEU A 78 1.80 -15.50 33.88
CA LEU A 78 0.90 -15.27 32.75
C LEU A 78 0.94 -16.49 31.84
N SER A 79 -0.19 -17.16 31.61
CA SER A 79 -0.28 -18.36 30.76
C SER A 79 -1.07 -18.06 29.50
N LEU A 80 -0.47 -18.30 28.33
CA LEU A 80 -1.05 -18.07 27.02
C LEU A 80 -1.13 -19.42 26.27
N PRO A 81 -2.30 -20.07 26.21
CA PRO A 81 -2.38 -21.43 25.68
C PRO A 81 -2.28 -21.48 24.15
N GLY A 82 -1.61 -22.48 23.57
CA GLY A 82 -1.56 -22.68 22.11
C GLY A 82 -0.85 -21.56 21.35
N THR A 83 0.18 -20.98 21.95
CA THR A 83 0.93 -19.87 21.35
C THR A 83 2.35 -20.26 21.00
N ASP A 84 2.82 -19.77 19.86
CA ASP A 84 4.22 -19.89 19.47
C ASP A 84 5.12 -18.99 20.34
N LYS A 85 6.27 -19.54 20.74
CA LYS A 85 7.25 -18.87 21.59
C LYS A 85 7.88 -17.67 20.87
N GLU A 86 8.16 -17.77 19.58
CA GLU A 86 8.83 -16.72 18.83
C GLU A 86 7.92 -15.50 18.67
N ALA A 87 6.66 -15.72 18.33
CA ALA A 87 5.67 -14.65 18.21
C ALA A 87 5.48 -13.88 19.54
N ILE A 88 5.33 -14.56 20.67
CA ILE A 88 5.20 -13.90 21.98
C ILE A 88 6.48 -13.14 22.36
N THR A 89 7.65 -13.72 22.09
CA THR A 89 8.93 -13.05 22.32
C THR A 89 9.06 -11.78 21.47
N TRP A 90 8.63 -11.82 20.21
CA TRP A 90 8.59 -10.67 19.32
C TRP A 90 7.66 -9.59 19.86
N ILE A 91 6.43 -9.96 20.25
CA ILE A 91 5.42 -9.03 20.81
C ILE A 91 5.97 -8.32 22.05
N TYR A 92 6.60 -9.06 22.97
CA TYR A 92 7.15 -8.47 24.18
C TYR A 92 8.32 -7.52 23.88
N LYS A 93 9.23 -7.88 22.98
CA LYS A 93 10.31 -6.98 22.53
C LYS A 93 9.73 -5.71 21.87
N PHE A 94 8.63 -5.83 21.13
CA PHE A 94 7.90 -4.71 20.56
C PHE A 94 7.21 -3.82 21.61
N MET A 95 6.74 -4.39 22.72
CA MET A 95 6.27 -3.61 23.89
C MET A 95 7.43 -2.87 24.57
N LEU A 96 8.57 -3.54 24.75
CA LEU A 96 9.76 -2.97 25.38
C LEU A 96 10.40 -1.83 24.58
N SER A 97 10.14 -1.76 23.28
CA SER A 97 10.57 -0.67 22.41
C SER A 97 9.61 0.52 22.40
N GLY A 98 8.47 0.41 23.09
CA GLY A 98 7.41 1.42 23.06
C GLY A 98 6.79 1.54 21.68
N GLU A 99 6.45 0.40 21.06
CA GLU A 99 5.81 0.32 19.73
C GLU A 99 6.68 0.83 18.57
N LYS A 100 7.99 0.97 18.79
CA LYS A 100 8.97 1.32 17.76
C LYS A 100 9.61 0.06 17.19
N VAL A 101 9.82 0.03 15.88
CA VAL A 101 10.56 -1.06 15.26
C VAL A 101 12.01 -1.00 15.73
N LEU A 102 12.45 -1.99 16.51
CA LEU A 102 13.84 -2.11 16.94
C LEU A 102 14.68 -2.64 15.76
N ALA A 103 15.93 -2.21 15.64
CA ALA A 103 16.83 -2.71 14.60
C ALA A 103 17.10 -4.23 14.70
N SER A 104 16.92 -4.82 15.90
CA SER A 104 17.07 -6.26 16.13
C SER A 104 15.80 -7.07 15.88
N LEU A 105 14.67 -6.40 15.61
CA LEU A 105 13.40 -7.07 15.30
C LEU A 105 13.16 -7.02 13.79
N THR A 106 12.73 -8.14 13.24
CA THR A 106 12.21 -8.17 11.87
C THR A 106 11.02 -7.19 11.78
N PRO A 107 11.06 -6.19 10.87
CA PRO A 107 9.96 -5.28 10.70
C PRO A 107 8.72 -6.04 10.20
N LEU A 108 7.53 -5.67 10.67
CA LEU A 108 6.27 -6.37 10.32
C LEU A 108 6.09 -6.59 8.81
N GLY A 109 6.45 -5.62 7.97
CA GLY A 109 6.34 -5.75 6.52
C GLY A 109 7.24 -6.83 5.91
N ALA A 110 8.35 -7.19 6.56
CA ALA A 110 9.29 -8.21 6.12
C ALA A 110 8.96 -9.62 6.63
N MET A 111 8.05 -9.76 7.59
CA MET A 111 7.68 -11.05 8.18
C MET A 111 6.87 -11.92 7.21
N SER A 112 6.88 -13.24 7.38
CA SER A 112 6.03 -14.13 6.57
C SER A 112 4.55 -13.94 6.92
N ALA A 113 3.65 -14.41 6.05
CA ALA A 113 2.22 -14.39 6.36
C ALA A 113 1.90 -15.27 7.60
N ALA A 114 2.62 -16.38 7.76
CA ALA A 114 2.54 -17.25 8.93
C ALA A 114 2.88 -16.54 10.23
N ASP A 115 4.02 -15.85 10.27
CA ASP A 115 4.45 -15.13 11.47
C ASP A 115 3.49 -13.98 11.80
N LEU A 116 3.04 -13.24 10.77
CA LEU A 116 2.07 -12.16 10.96
C LEU A 116 0.73 -12.65 11.50
N THR A 117 0.28 -13.82 11.02
CA THR A 117 -0.96 -14.45 11.52
C THR A 117 -0.80 -14.90 12.96
N GLY A 118 0.33 -15.54 13.29
CA GLY A 118 0.67 -15.90 14.66
C GLY A 118 0.67 -14.68 15.59
N ILE A 119 1.34 -13.59 15.19
CA ILE A 119 1.36 -12.34 15.96
C ILE A 119 -0.05 -11.75 16.08
N HIS A 120 -0.86 -11.76 15.02
CA HIS A 120 -2.23 -11.22 15.05
C HIS A 120 -3.12 -11.98 16.05
N VAL A 121 -3.11 -13.31 16.00
CA VAL A 121 -3.87 -14.17 16.92
C VAL A 121 -3.47 -13.88 18.37
N HIS A 122 -2.17 -13.77 18.65
CA HIS A 122 -1.68 -13.48 20.00
C HIS A 122 -1.99 -12.05 20.44
N ALA A 123 -1.93 -11.08 19.53
CA ALA A 123 -2.31 -9.71 19.83
C ALA A 123 -3.80 -9.61 20.20
N LYS A 124 -4.69 -10.32 19.49
CA LYS A 124 -6.12 -10.42 19.85
C LYS A 124 -6.30 -11.07 21.22
N ARG A 125 -5.61 -12.18 21.50
CA ARG A 125 -5.71 -12.86 22.80
C ARG A 125 -5.17 -12.03 23.97
N LEU A 126 -4.11 -11.26 23.75
CA LEU A 126 -3.57 -10.33 24.73
C LEU A 126 -4.45 -9.08 24.90
N GLU A 127 -5.51 -8.92 24.11
CA GLU A 127 -6.31 -7.69 24.04
C GLU A 127 -5.42 -6.47 23.77
N TYR A 128 -4.52 -6.61 22.80
CA TYR A 128 -3.59 -5.56 22.37
C TYR A 128 -4.06 -4.98 21.01
N PRO A 129 -5.04 -4.06 21.01
CA PRO A 129 -5.75 -3.64 19.80
C PRO A 129 -4.83 -2.99 18.78
N TYR A 130 -3.89 -2.14 19.21
CA TYR A 130 -2.97 -1.46 18.28
C TYR A 130 -2.17 -2.45 17.43
N LEU A 131 -1.57 -3.46 18.07
CA LEU A 131 -0.77 -4.44 17.35
C LEU A 131 -1.66 -5.37 16.51
N ALA A 132 -2.86 -5.70 16.99
CA ALA A 132 -3.84 -6.48 16.22
C ALA A 132 -4.23 -5.75 14.92
N ASP A 133 -4.53 -4.45 14.99
CA ASP A 133 -4.88 -3.62 13.84
C ASP A 133 -3.69 -3.50 12.86
N GLN A 134 -2.49 -3.28 13.40
CA GLN A 134 -1.29 -3.11 12.58
C GLN A 134 -0.93 -4.41 11.84
N THR A 135 -0.99 -5.55 12.51
CA THR A 135 -0.74 -6.87 11.91
C THR A 135 -1.82 -7.23 10.90
N MET A 136 -3.09 -6.93 11.18
CA MET A 136 -4.20 -7.07 10.24
C MET A 136 -3.99 -6.26 8.97
N ALA A 137 -3.60 -4.98 9.10
CA ALA A 137 -3.34 -4.13 7.95
C ALA A 137 -2.16 -4.64 7.08
N GLN A 138 -1.12 -5.19 7.72
CA GLN A 138 0.02 -5.78 7.02
C GLN A 138 -0.35 -7.10 6.33
N LEU A 139 -1.13 -7.97 6.99
CA LEU A 139 -1.66 -9.20 6.38
C LEU A 139 -2.53 -8.87 5.16
N LYS A 140 -3.46 -7.92 5.30
CA LYS A 140 -4.29 -7.44 4.20
C LYS A 140 -3.43 -6.97 3.02
N THR A 141 -2.47 -6.09 3.29
CA THR A 141 -1.55 -5.58 2.26
C THR A 141 -0.78 -6.73 1.58
N LYS A 142 -0.30 -7.72 2.34
CA LYS A 142 0.40 -8.88 1.76
C LYS A 142 -0.51 -9.73 0.90
N ILE A 143 -1.73 -10.04 1.34
CA ILE A 143 -2.71 -10.80 0.55
C ILE A 143 -3.09 -10.02 -0.71
N ASP A 144 -3.17 -8.69 -0.64
CA ASP A 144 -3.54 -7.84 -1.77
C ASP A 144 -2.44 -7.65 -2.80
N THR A 145 -1.17 -7.65 -2.37
CA THR A 145 -0.02 -7.33 -3.22
C THR A 145 0.76 -8.57 -3.65
N ALA A 146 0.84 -9.59 -2.80
CA ALA A 146 1.46 -10.86 -3.11
C ALA A 146 0.43 -11.81 -3.74
N ARG A 147 0.94 -12.85 -4.41
CA ARG A 147 0.14 -13.98 -4.86
C ARG A 147 -0.04 -14.93 -3.67
N PRO A 148 -1.21 -14.95 -3.01
CA PRO A 148 -1.40 -15.78 -1.82
C PRO A 148 -1.25 -17.25 -2.19
N GLN A 149 -0.42 -18.02 -1.48
CA GLN A 149 -0.37 -19.47 -1.65
C GLN A 149 -1.61 -20.13 -1.02
N ILE A 150 -1.88 -21.40 -1.33
CA ILE A 150 -3.05 -22.11 -0.78
C ILE A 150 -2.95 -22.21 0.74
N GLU A 151 -1.74 -22.42 1.25
CA GLU A 151 -1.44 -22.47 2.67
C GLU A 151 -1.78 -21.13 3.35
N ASP A 152 -1.48 -20.00 2.67
CA ASP A 152 -1.83 -18.67 3.18
C ASP A 152 -3.35 -18.49 3.28
N ILE A 153 -4.10 -18.99 2.29
CA ILE A 153 -5.56 -18.91 2.26
C ILE A 153 -6.17 -19.76 3.38
N GLN A 154 -5.70 -21.00 3.56
CA GLN A 154 -6.15 -21.90 4.62
C GLN A 154 -5.88 -21.32 6.00
N MET A 155 -4.69 -20.73 6.18
CA MET A 155 -4.29 -20.09 7.42
C MET A 155 -5.15 -18.85 7.72
N VAL A 156 -5.41 -18.00 6.72
CA VAL A 156 -6.30 -16.83 6.85
C VAL A 156 -7.72 -17.28 7.20
N LYS A 157 -8.25 -18.31 6.53
CA LYS A 157 -9.56 -18.89 6.85
C LYS A 157 -9.66 -19.37 8.30
N THR A 158 -8.62 -20.06 8.78
CA THR A 158 -8.61 -20.68 10.12
C THR A 158 -8.42 -19.65 11.23
N HIS A 159 -7.57 -18.65 11.03
CA HIS A 159 -7.10 -17.77 12.11
C HIS A 159 -7.56 -16.33 11.99
N VAL A 160 -7.91 -15.87 10.78
CA VAL A 160 -8.24 -14.46 10.49
C VAL A 160 -9.43 -14.39 9.50
N PRO A 161 -10.62 -14.89 9.90
CA PRO A 161 -11.77 -15.00 8.99
C PRO A 161 -12.19 -13.64 8.37
N GLU A 162 -11.89 -12.53 9.05
CA GLU A 162 -12.11 -11.16 8.58
C GLU A 162 -11.40 -10.84 7.24
N LEU A 163 -10.35 -11.60 6.87
CA LEU A 163 -9.61 -11.40 5.62
C LEU A 163 -9.99 -12.40 4.52
N VAL A 164 -10.93 -13.32 4.75
CA VAL A 164 -11.32 -14.35 3.78
C VAL A 164 -11.86 -13.73 2.50
N GLU A 165 -12.71 -12.71 2.60
CA GLU A 165 -13.22 -11.97 1.43
C GLU A 165 -12.10 -11.27 0.64
N THR A 166 -11.10 -10.72 1.35
CA THR A 166 -9.94 -10.10 0.70
C THR A 166 -9.10 -11.14 -0.03
N ALA A 167 -8.88 -12.31 0.59
CA ALA A 167 -8.18 -13.43 -0.03
C ALA A 167 -8.92 -13.94 -1.28
N ALA A 168 -10.25 -14.09 -1.20
CA ALA A 168 -11.08 -14.45 -2.34
C ALA A 168 -10.95 -13.44 -3.48
N HIS A 169 -10.97 -12.13 -3.17
CA HIS A 169 -10.79 -11.08 -4.16
C HIS A 169 -9.38 -11.10 -4.79
N SER A 170 -8.34 -11.43 -4.03
CA SER A 170 -6.99 -11.65 -4.56
C SER A 170 -6.91 -12.83 -5.51
N VAL A 171 -7.53 -13.97 -5.18
CA VAL A 171 -7.61 -15.14 -6.07
C VAL A 171 -8.40 -14.81 -7.33
N ALA A 172 -9.53 -14.13 -7.21
CA ALA A 172 -10.33 -13.70 -8.35
C ALA A 172 -9.55 -12.80 -9.33
N ARG A 173 -8.66 -11.92 -8.81
CA ARG A 173 -7.76 -11.11 -9.66
C ARG A 173 -6.80 -11.98 -10.48
N LEU A 174 -6.31 -13.09 -9.91
CA LEU A 174 -5.45 -14.04 -10.63
C LEU A 174 -6.23 -14.77 -11.75
N ILE A 175 -7.48 -15.13 -11.49
CA ILE A 175 -8.35 -15.81 -12.46
C ILE A 175 -8.73 -14.89 -13.63
N VAL A 176 -9.15 -13.65 -13.35
CA VAL A 176 -9.58 -12.68 -14.38
C VAL A 176 -8.41 -12.16 -15.21
N ARG A 177 -7.20 -12.18 -14.65
CA ARG A 177 -5.96 -11.79 -15.32
C ARG A 177 -4.99 -12.95 -15.28
N PRO A 178 -5.25 -14.02 -16.06
CA PRO A 178 -4.38 -15.18 -16.08
C PRO A 178 -3.03 -14.72 -16.61
N LEU A 179 -2.10 -14.55 -15.67
CA LEU A 179 -0.68 -14.44 -15.98
C LEU A 179 -0.19 -15.82 -16.44
N THR A 180 1.11 -15.97 -16.69
CA THR A 180 1.75 -17.27 -16.98
C THR A 180 1.81 -18.18 -15.73
N VAL A 181 0.83 -18.08 -14.82
CA VAL A 181 0.77 -18.79 -13.55
C VAL A 181 -0.15 -20.00 -13.71
N ASP A 182 0.30 -21.15 -13.21
CA ASP A 182 -0.54 -22.34 -13.12
C ASP A 182 -1.65 -22.11 -12.07
N LEU A 183 -2.90 -22.13 -12.53
CA LEU A 183 -4.09 -21.95 -11.69
C LEU A 183 -4.67 -23.29 -11.21
N THR A 184 -4.14 -24.43 -11.65
CA THR A 184 -4.63 -25.77 -11.30
C THR A 184 -4.77 -25.97 -9.79
N PRO A 185 -3.79 -25.58 -8.95
CA PRO A 185 -3.91 -25.75 -7.50
C PRO A 185 -5.09 -24.98 -6.90
N TYR A 186 -5.34 -23.75 -7.38
CA TYR A 186 -6.47 -22.94 -6.89
C TYR A 186 -7.79 -23.57 -7.32
N MET A 187 -7.91 -24.07 -8.55
CA MET A 187 -9.14 -24.69 -9.03
C MET A 187 -9.48 -25.97 -8.24
N GLN A 188 -8.48 -26.79 -7.91
CA GLN A 188 -8.66 -27.95 -7.04
C GLN A 188 -9.11 -27.53 -5.63
N TYR A 189 -8.49 -26.49 -5.07
CA TYR A 189 -8.86 -25.97 -3.76
C TYR A 189 -10.30 -25.43 -3.73
N LEU A 190 -10.71 -24.65 -4.75
CA LEU A 190 -12.06 -24.11 -4.87
C LEU A 190 -13.12 -25.21 -5.00
N GLN A 191 -12.78 -26.35 -5.62
CA GLN A 191 -13.67 -27.52 -5.68
C GLN A 191 -13.80 -28.21 -4.32
N SER A 192 -12.73 -28.27 -3.54
CA SER A 192 -12.78 -28.85 -2.19
C SER A 192 -13.49 -27.95 -1.17
N GLU A 193 -13.44 -26.63 -1.36
CA GLU A 193 -13.91 -25.64 -0.39
C GLU A 193 -14.99 -24.75 -1.02
N THR A 194 -16.22 -25.25 -1.04
CA THR A 194 -17.38 -24.63 -1.72
C THR A 194 -17.68 -23.23 -1.23
N GLU A 195 -17.69 -22.99 0.09
CA GLU A 195 -17.95 -21.67 0.66
C GLU A 195 -16.93 -20.61 0.19
N PHE A 196 -15.66 -21.01 0.06
CA PHE A 196 -14.63 -20.12 -0.46
C PHE A 196 -14.73 -19.96 -1.98
N GLY A 197 -15.11 -21.03 -2.68
CA GLY A 197 -15.47 -21.02 -4.10
C GLY A 197 -16.52 -19.96 -4.43
N ASP A 198 -17.64 -19.96 -3.69
CA ASP A 198 -18.73 -19.00 -3.88
C ASP A 198 -18.26 -17.55 -3.71
N LEU A 199 -17.40 -17.27 -2.72
CA LEU A 199 -16.82 -15.93 -2.53
C LEU A 199 -15.91 -15.52 -3.70
N VAL A 200 -15.14 -16.45 -4.25
CA VAL A 200 -14.30 -16.21 -5.42
C VAL A 200 -15.16 -15.95 -6.66
N ASP A 201 -16.23 -16.70 -6.87
CA ASP A 201 -17.14 -16.51 -8.00
C ASP A 201 -17.81 -15.14 -7.96
N VAL A 202 -18.32 -14.72 -6.79
CA VAL A 202 -18.87 -13.36 -6.60
C VAL A 202 -17.83 -12.29 -6.89
N ALA A 203 -16.58 -12.49 -6.46
CA ALA A 203 -15.49 -11.55 -6.71
C ALA A 203 -15.09 -11.51 -8.20
N VAL A 204 -15.06 -12.65 -8.89
CA VAL A 204 -14.81 -12.76 -10.33
C VAL A 204 -15.88 -12.00 -11.11
N ASP A 205 -17.16 -12.23 -10.79
CA ASP A 205 -18.29 -11.54 -11.40
C ASP A 205 -18.20 -10.02 -11.22
N SER A 206 -17.84 -9.57 -10.01
CA SER A 206 -17.65 -8.15 -9.72
C SER A 206 -16.52 -7.54 -10.57
N LEU A 207 -15.38 -8.23 -10.69
CA LEU A 207 -14.24 -7.77 -11.48
C LEU A 207 -14.54 -7.74 -12.99
N LEU A 208 -15.30 -8.72 -13.49
CA LEU A 208 -15.73 -8.77 -14.89
C LEU A 208 -16.70 -7.62 -15.20
N LYS A 209 -17.67 -7.34 -14.32
CA LYS A 209 -18.58 -6.19 -14.44
C LYS A 209 -17.83 -4.86 -14.48
N GLU A 210 -16.87 -4.65 -13.59
CA GLU A 210 -16.03 -3.44 -13.58
C GLU A 210 -15.22 -3.29 -14.89
N ARG A 211 -14.68 -4.40 -15.40
CA ARG A 211 -13.91 -4.41 -16.65
C ARG A 211 -14.78 -4.11 -17.87
N ILE A 212 -15.99 -4.67 -17.94
CA ILE A 212 -16.96 -4.37 -19.00
C ILE A 212 -17.30 -2.88 -18.95
N ALA A 213 -17.68 -2.34 -17.79
CA ALA A 213 -17.99 -0.91 -17.63
C ALA A 213 -16.81 -0.01 -18.00
N THR A 214 -15.58 -0.41 -17.67
CA THR A 214 -14.36 0.32 -18.06
C THR A 214 -14.13 0.27 -19.57
N SER A 215 -14.37 -0.88 -20.20
CA SER A 215 -14.24 -1.06 -21.65
C SER A 215 -15.27 -0.23 -22.42
N GLU A 216 -16.52 -0.16 -21.94
CA GLU A 216 -17.57 0.67 -22.52
C GLU A 216 -17.21 2.16 -22.44
N ARG A 217 -16.64 2.61 -21.32
CA ARG A 217 -16.15 4.00 -21.21
C ARG A 217 -14.99 4.28 -22.16
N TYR A 218 -14.08 3.33 -22.32
CA TYR A 218 -12.95 3.45 -23.22
C TYR A 218 -13.42 3.49 -24.68
N HIS A 219 -14.14 2.47 -25.14
CA HIS A 219 -14.60 2.37 -26.52
C HIS A 219 -15.71 3.38 -26.85
N GLY A 220 -16.59 3.73 -25.91
CA GLY A 220 -17.64 4.74 -26.11
C GLY A 220 -17.08 6.15 -26.34
N ARG A 221 -15.88 6.45 -25.82
CA ARG A 221 -15.18 7.72 -26.13
C ARG A 221 -14.63 7.76 -27.56
N TRP A 222 -14.31 6.59 -28.11
CA TRP A 222 -13.78 6.41 -29.47
C TRP A 222 -14.83 5.97 -30.48
N ALA A 223 -16.07 5.74 -30.04
CA ALA A 223 -17.20 5.67 -30.94
C ALA A 223 -17.11 6.95 -31.79
N PRO A 224 -16.91 6.84 -33.12
CA PRO A 224 -16.87 8.01 -33.96
C PRO A 224 -18.11 8.79 -33.60
N ARG A 225 -17.96 10.00 -33.04
CA ARG A 225 -19.11 10.87 -32.78
C ARG A 225 -19.84 10.81 -34.09
N ALA A 226 -21.01 10.18 -34.12
CA ALA A 226 -21.82 10.14 -35.30
C ALA A 226 -21.86 11.60 -35.70
N ARG A 227 -21.17 11.94 -36.81
CA ARG A 227 -21.17 13.32 -37.27
C ARG A 227 -22.65 13.63 -37.28
N PRO A 228 -23.12 14.66 -36.55
CA PRO A 228 -24.52 15.00 -36.57
C PRO A 228 -24.85 15.04 -38.05
N THR A 229 -25.64 14.07 -38.50
CA THR A 229 -26.11 14.05 -39.87
C THR A 229 -27.09 15.20 -39.86
N THR A 230 -26.55 16.41 -40.01
CA THR A 230 -27.32 17.57 -40.36
C THR A 230 -28.12 17.09 -41.56
N PRO A 231 -29.46 17.02 -41.46
CA PRO A 231 -30.26 16.67 -42.62
C PRO A 231 -29.78 17.58 -43.76
N PRO A 232 -29.55 17.04 -44.97
CA PRO A 232 -29.03 17.85 -46.06
C PRO A 232 -29.99 19.01 -46.27
N LEU A 233 -29.60 20.20 -45.79
CA LEU A 233 -30.29 21.43 -46.13
C LEU A 233 -30.02 21.62 -47.61
N ALA A 234 -31.00 21.21 -48.42
CA ALA A 234 -31.09 21.58 -49.82
C ALA A 234 -31.05 23.11 -49.90
N GLY A 235 -30.00 23.66 -50.51
CA GLY A 235 -29.98 25.07 -50.94
C GLY A 235 -28.94 26.00 -50.33
N ALA A 236 -27.82 25.53 -49.78
CA ALA A 236 -26.73 26.42 -49.36
C ALA A 236 -25.65 26.55 -50.45
N THR A 237 -25.79 27.58 -51.29
CA THR A 237 -24.78 28.04 -52.26
C THR A 237 -23.44 28.34 -51.58
N LYS A 238 -22.35 27.92 -52.24
CA LYS A 238 -20.95 28.09 -51.88
C LYS A 238 -20.64 29.48 -51.29
N SER A 239 -20.40 29.54 -49.98
CA SER A 239 -19.71 30.66 -49.34
C SER A 239 -18.56 30.10 -48.51
N ILE A 240 -17.35 30.29 -49.03
CA ILE A 240 -16.08 30.02 -48.37
C ILE A 240 -16.03 30.95 -47.15
N ARG A 241 -16.40 30.45 -45.95
CA ARG A 241 -16.17 31.14 -44.69
C ARG A 241 -15.17 30.35 -43.85
N SER A 242 -13.96 30.87 -43.84
CA SER A 242 -12.90 30.68 -42.87
C SER A 242 -13.47 30.66 -41.44
N SER A 243 -13.29 29.54 -40.75
CA SER A 243 -13.68 29.39 -39.33
C SER A 243 -12.71 30.17 -38.42
N PRO A 244 -13.19 31.06 -37.54
CA PRO A 244 -12.36 31.87 -36.66
C PRO A 244 -12.44 31.35 -35.21
N THR A 245 -11.85 30.20 -34.89
CA THR A 245 -11.66 29.79 -33.48
C THR A 245 -10.38 28.97 -33.28
N GLY A 246 -9.27 29.50 -33.77
CA GLY A 246 -7.99 29.34 -33.11
C GLY A 246 -7.53 30.75 -32.78
N LYS A 247 -7.40 31.11 -31.51
CA LYS A 247 -6.65 32.32 -31.15
C LYS A 247 -5.31 32.20 -31.89
N PRO A 248 -4.95 33.13 -32.79
CA PRO A 248 -3.66 33.06 -33.47
C PRO A 248 -2.61 33.11 -32.36
N VAL A 249 -1.99 31.96 -32.08
CA VAL A 249 -0.76 31.95 -31.29
C VAL A 249 0.18 32.82 -32.10
N ASN A 250 0.50 33.99 -31.55
CA ASN A 250 1.36 34.97 -32.17
C ASN A 250 2.71 34.30 -32.48
N GLN A 251 2.88 33.83 -33.72
CA GLN A 251 4.06 33.08 -34.17
C GLN A 251 5.34 33.93 -34.08
N ASN A 252 5.20 35.24 -33.90
CA ASN A 252 6.34 36.15 -33.71
C ASN A 252 7.03 35.99 -32.35
N ASN A 253 6.43 35.33 -31.36
CA ASN A 253 7.04 35.11 -30.05
C ASN A 253 7.49 33.67 -29.79
N LEU A 254 7.31 32.75 -30.75
CA LEU A 254 7.84 31.40 -30.60
C LEU A 254 9.29 31.37 -31.12
N ALA A 255 10.24 31.62 -30.22
CA ALA A 255 11.66 31.47 -30.51
C ALA A 255 11.97 30.00 -30.80
N CYS A 256 12.74 29.75 -31.86
CA CYS A 256 13.22 28.42 -32.18
C CYS A 256 14.07 27.86 -31.03
N PHE A 257 13.70 26.69 -30.49
CA PHE A 257 14.42 26.08 -29.37
C PHE A 257 15.89 25.76 -29.63
N LYS A 258 16.34 25.72 -30.89
CA LYS A 258 17.74 25.43 -31.24
C LYS A 258 18.61 26.68 -31.32
N CYS A 259 18.11 27.77 -31.92
CA CYS A 259 18.90 28.98 -32.17
C CYS A 259 18.36 30.23 -31.47
N LEU A 260 17.22 30.11 -30.79
CA LEU A 260 16.50 31.17 -30.07
C LEU A 260 16.06 32.36 -30.95
N GLN A 261 16.11 32.22 -32.28
CA GLN A 261 15.58 33.21 -33.22
C GLN A 261 14.08 32.95 -33.48
N ASN A 262 13.29 34.01 -33.58
CA ASN A 262 11.86 33.93 -33.88
C ASN A 262 11.61 33.58 -35.36
N GLY A 263 10.38 33.17 -35.69
CA GLY A 263 9.93 33.02 -37.08
C GLY A 263 10.06 31.62 -37.70
N HIS A 264 10.53 30.61 -36.96
CA HIS A 264 10.53 29.21 -37.41
C HIS A 264 10.48 28.22 -36.22
N PHE A 265 10.05 26.99 -36.49
CA PHE A 265 10.06 25.92 -35.49
C PHE A 265 11.43 25.22 -35.47
N ALA A 266 11.76 24.55 -34.35
CA ALA A 266 13.03 23.82 -34.19
C ALA A 266 13.30 22.72 -35.24
N ARG A 267 12.25 22.22 -35.90
CA ARG A 267 12.33 21.28 -37.03
C ARG A 267 12.77 21.94 -38.34
N ASP A 268 12.46 23.22 -38.52
CA ASP A 268 12.73 24.00 -39.73
C ASP A 268 13.98 24.89 -39.56
N CYS A 269 14.75 24.67 -38.49
CA CYS A 269 15.95 25.44 -38.18
C CYS A 269 17.11 24.98 -39.07
N VAL A 270 17.53 25.84 -40.01
CA VAL A 270 18.65 25.62 -40.93
C VAL A 270 20.00 25.91 -40.27
N SER A 271 20.01 26.55 -39.09
CA SER A 271 21.26 26.87 -38.40
C SER A 271 21.94 25.60 -37.87
N PRO A 272 23.26 25.44 -38.05
CA PRO A 272 23.99 24.32 -37.49
C PRO A 272 23.89 24.37 -35.96
N VAL A 273 23.63 23.21 -35.34
CA VAL A 273 23.45 23.08 -33.90
C VAL A 273 24.73 23.52 -33.20
N LYS A 274 24.76 24.76 -32.71
CA LYS A 274 25.79 25.20 -31.77
C LYS A 274 25.49 24.51 -30.46
N ASN A 275 26.30 23.52 -30.09
CA ASN A 275 26.23 22.84 -28.79
C ASN A 275 26.37 23.89 -27.68
N GLN A 276 25.26 24.41 -27.18
CA GLN A 276 25.31 25.22 -25.95
C GLN A 276 25.64 24.29 -24.78
N PRO A 277 26.51 24.73 -23.86
CA PRO A 277 26.75 23.99 -22.63
C PRO A 277 25.44 23.88 -21.86
N ALA A 278 25.15 22.69 -21.35
CA ALA A 278 23.94 22.38 -20.59
C ALA A 278 23.85 23.26 -19.33
N ASN A 279 23.33 24.47 -19.47
CA ASN A 279 23.18 25.39 -18.35
C ASN A 279 21.73 25.38 -17.87
N THR A 280 21.61 25.02 -16.59
CA THR A 280 20.56 25.37 -15.63
C THR A 280 19.11 25.39 -16.14
N ARG A 281 18.36 24.37 -15.70
CA ARG A 281 16.90 24.35 -15.68
C ARG A 281 16.40 25.58 -14.92
N HIS A 282 15.98 26.62 -15.64
CA HIS A 282 15.13 27.67 -15.10
C HIS A 282 13.78 27.05 -14.73
N ALA A 283 13.56 26.92 -13.42
CA ALA A 283 12.25 26.73 -12.85
C ALA A 283 11.41 27.97 -13.20
N ASN A 284 10.42 27.80 -14.08
CA ASN A 284 9.37 28.78 -14.25
C ASN A 284 8.09 28.17 -13.67
N ALA A 285 7.76 28.65 -12.47
CA ALA A 285 6.56 28.34 -11.73
C ALA A 285 5.50 29.38 -12.10
N THR A 286 4.35 28.93 -12.63
CA THR A 286 3.10 29.69 -12.60
C THR A 286 1.91 28.72 -12.49
N HIS A 287 1.64 28.25 -11.27
CA HIS A 287 0.27 27.97 -10.86
C HIS A 287 0.11 28.35 -9.39
N ALA A 288 -0.79 29.31 -9.16
CA ALA A 288 -1.13 29.87 -7.87
C ALA A 288 -1.81 28.81 -6.97
N GLY A 289 -1.28 28.64 -5.77
CA GLY A 289 -1.90 27.97 -4.63
C GLY A 289 -1.55 28.73 -3.34
N PRO A 290 -2.44 28.76 -2.33
CA PRO A 290 -2.34 29.65 -1.18
C PRO A 290 -1.22 29.25 -0.20
N PRO A 291 -0.77 30.20 0.66
CA PRO A 291 0.45 30.03 1.44
C PRO A 291 0.18 29.19 2.71
N VAL A 292 0.89 28.09 2.85
CA VAL A 292 1.07 27.44 4.15
C VAL A 292 2.45 27.82 4.68
N ALA A 293 2.42 28.50 5.82
CA ALA A 293 3.56 29.03 6.52
C ALA A 293 4.55 27.91 6.93
N ALA A 294 5.82 28.27 6.79
CA ALA A 294 6.97 27.90 7.61
C ALA A 294 6.85 26.65 8.50
N ILE A 295 7.68 25.64 8.21
CA ILE A 295 8.41 24.85 9.22
C ILE A 295 9.63 24.19 8.54
N ASN A 296 10.81 24.57 9.05
CA ASN A 296 12.07 23.85 9.12
C ASN A 296 13.00 23.73 7.90
N LYS A 297 13.79 24.80 7.75
CA LYS A 297 15.13 24.86 7.16
C LYS A 297 16.16 24.43 8.22
N ALA A 298 16.42 23.13 8.39
CA ALA A 298 17.54 22.64 9.19
C ALA A 298 17.86 21.17 8.84
N THR A 299 18.63 20.97 7.76
CA THR A 299 19.61 19.87 7.56
C THR A 299 20.18 20.03 6.15
N ARG A 300 21.03 21.05 5.97
CA ARG A 300 22.13 20.98 4.99
C ARG A 300 23.35 20.53 5.79
N ASP A 301 24.16 19.65 5.21
CA ASP A 301 25.43 19.09 5.73
C ASP A 301 25.41 17.59 6.08
N ALA A 302 24.50 16.82 5.48
CA ALA A 302 24.80 15.43 5.18
C ALA A 302 25.37 15.35 3.76
N GLN A 303 26.70 15.20 3.63
CA GLN A 303 27.35 14.72 2.40
C GLN A 303 26.69 13.40 2.00
N LEU A 304 25.65 13.47 1.16
CA LEU A 304 25.15 12.29 0.46
C LEU A 304 26.28 11.82 -0.47
N PRO A 305 26.63 10.52 -0.46
CA PRO A 305 27.66 10.00 -1.34
C PRO A 305 27.28 10.33 -2.78
N ALA A 306 28.22 10.93 -3.52
CA ALA A 306 28.04 11.31 -4.90
C ALA A 306 27.54 10.09 -5.68
N LYS A 307 26.35 10.20 -6.29
CA LYS A 307 25.80 9.12 -7.11
C LYS A 307 26.82 8.79 -8.20
N PRO A 308 27.15 7.50 -8.42
CA PRO A 308 28.07 7.11 -9.47
C PRO A 308 27.56 7.62 -10.82
N SER A 309 28.46 8.16 -11.64
CA SER A 309 28.14 8.64 -12.97
C SER A 309 27.60 7.47 -13.82
N PRO A 310 26.56 7.70 -14.65
CA PRO A 310 25.97 6.64 -15.45
C PRO A 310 27.03 6.01 -16.37
N THR A 311 27.12 4.68 -16.33
CA THR A 311 27.98 3.88 -17.21
C THR A 311 27.22 3.47 -18.48
N CYS A 312 27.93 3.40 -19.59
CA CYS A 312 27.35 2.94 -20.85
C CYS A 312 27.11 1.44 -20.80
N PHE A 313 25.89 0.96 -21.08
CA PHE A 313 25.59 -0.47 -21.02
C PHE A 313 26.33 -1.30 -22.08
N LYS A 314 26.76 -0.68 -23.20
CA LYS A 314 27.44 -1.41 -24.29
C LYS A 314 28.92 -1.65 -24.00
N CYS A 315 29.63 -0.68 -23.42
CA CYS A 315 31.08 -0.77 -23.19
C CYS A 315 31.51 -0.64 -21.72
N GLN A 316 30.54 -0.47 -20.81
CA GLN A 316 30.71 -0.30 -19.37
C GLN A 316 31.59 0.90 -18.93
N LYS A 317 31.99 1.78 -19.85
CA LYS A 317 32.74 3.01 -19.53
C LYS A 317 31.80 4.13 -19.08
N ALA A 318 32.22 4.90 -18.08
CA ALA A 318 31.49 6.09 -17.61
C ALA A 318 31.57 7.25 -18.63
N GLY A 319 30.62 8.19 -18.53
CA GLY A 319 30.66 9.45 -19.28
C GLY A 319 29.79 9.49 -20.55
N HIS A 320 29.09 8.41 -20.89
CA HIS A 320 28.08 8.41 -21.97
C HIS A 320 27.01 7.33 -21.75
N ILE A 321 25.87 7.48 -22.41
CA ILE A 321 24.81 6.45 -22.47
C ILE A 321 24.94 5.65 -23.77
N SER A 322 24.34 4.46 -23.84
CA SER A 322 24.49 3.50 -24.96
C SER A 322 24.26 4.10 -26.34
N ARG A 323 23.38 5.11 -26.45
CA ARG A 323 23.07 5.81 -27.70
C ARG A 323 24.24 6.60 -28.29
N TYR A 324 25.23 6.95 -27.46
CA TYR A 324 26.42 7.71 -27.84
C TYR A 324 27.71 6.86 -27.74
N CYS A 325 27.57 5.53 -27.63
CA CYS A 325 28.73 4.64 -27.58
C CYS A 325 29.40 4.55 -28.95
N ARG A 326 30.68 4.93 -29.04
CA ARG A 326 31.51 4.78 -30.25
C ARG A 326 32.31 3.47 -30.27
N ALA A 327 32.13 2.60 -29.27
CA ALA A 327 32.73 1.28 -29.30
C ALA A 327 32.02 0.42 -30.36
N PRO A 328 32.77 -0.28 -31.24
CA PRO A 328 32.20 -1.16 -32.26
C PRO A 328 31.21 -2.16 -31.64
#